data_AF-A0A953QSY9-F1
#
_entry.id   AF-A0A953QSY9-F1
#
_cell.length_a   1.000
_cell.length_b   1.000
_cell.length_c   1.000
_cell.angle_alpha   90.00
_cell.angle_beta   90.00
_cell.angle_gamma   90.00
#
_symmetry.space_group_name_H-M   'P 1'
#
loop_
_entity.id
_entity.type
_entity.pdbx_description
1 polymer ?
#
loop_
_entity_poly.entity_id
_entity_poly.type
_entity_poly.pdbx_seq_one_letter_code
_entity_poly.pdbx_strand_id
1 'polypeptide(L)'
;MSAAATAIRVETPAYFEAPNLEPAAKEAIGELVHELRQPLSSIEAIAYFLEMTLPAEQLQARHYMRRLQQLVGSAELILERTVSTVRKPPASASNVGSA
;
A
#
# COMPACT_ATOMS: atom_id res chain seq x y z
N MET A 1 -34.33 58.84 10.39
CA MET A 1 -33.48 58.15 11.39
C MET A 1 -33.12 56.79 10.81
N SER A 2 -31.85 56.63 10.42
CA SER A 2 -31.33 55.46 9.68
C SER A 2 -30.72 54.46 10.69
N ALA A 3 -31.08 53.20 10.59
CA ALA A 3 -30.46 52.12 11.35
C ALA A 3 -29.67 51.25 10.36
N ALA A 4 -28.35 51.47 10.32
CA ALA A 4 -27.43 50.63 9.57
C ALA A 4 -27.24 49.31 10.32
N ALA A 5 -27.69 48.21 9.71
CA ALA A 5 -27.41 46.87 10.21
C ALA A 5 -25.96 46.50 9.85
N THR A 6 -25.08 46.56 10.85
CA THR A 6 -23.69 46.13 10.73
C THR A 6 -23.65 44.62 10.53
N ALA A 7 -23.40 44.17 9.30
CA ALA A 7 -23.14 42.77 9.00
C ALA A 7 -21.77 42.39 9.58
N ILE A 8 -21.78 41.56 10.62
CA ILE A 8 -20.55 40.95 11.16
C ILE A 8 -20.09 39.91 10.14
N ARG A 9 -19.05 40.25 9.39
CA ARG A 9 -18.35 39.31 8.51
C ARG A 9 -17.53 38.38 9.40
N VAL A 10 -18.00 37.14 9.58
CA VAL A 10 -17.25 36.10 10.27
C VAL A 10 -16.13 35.66 9.31
N GLU A 11 -14.93 36.19 9.50
CA GLU A 11 -13.72 35.65 8.87
C GLU A 11 -13.37 34.36 9.59
N THR A 12 -13.67 33.23 8.96
CA THR A 12 -13.18 31.93 9.42
C THR A 12 -11.65 31.97 9.27
N PRO A 13 -10.86 31.89 10.36
CA PRO A 13 -9.42 31.87 10.24
C PRO A 13 -9.03 30.60 9.47
N ALA A 14 -8.22 30.75 8.43
CA ALA A 14 -7.60 29.67 7.66
C ALA A 14 -6.53 28.95 8.49
N TYR A 15 -6.89 28.47 9.68
CA TYR A 15 -6.01 27.76 10.58
C TYR A 15 -6.44 26.30 10.61
N PHE A 16 -5.58 25.44 10.03
CA PHE A 16 -5.76 24.00 9.78
C PHE A 16 -6.52 23.63 8.50
N GLU A 17 -5.94 23.93 7.34
CA GLU A 17 -5.87 22.87 6.33
C GLU A 17 -4.97 21.78 6.95
N ALA A 18 -5.59 20.77 7.54
CA ALA A 18 -4.85 19.57 7.94
C ALA A 18 -4.11 19.09 6.68
N PRO A 19 -2.79 18.87 6.73
CA PRO A 19 -2.07 18.37 5.57
C PRO A 19 -2.83 17.14 5.07
N ASN A 20 -3.08 17.09 3.76
CA ASN A 20 -3.76 15.95 3.17
C ASN A 20 -2.81 14.75 3.31
N LEU A 21 -2.91 14.04 4.43
CA LEU A 21 -2.00 12.94 4.82
C LEU A 21 -2.24 11.70 3.95
N GLU A 22 -3.41 11.61 3.31
CA GLU A 22 -3.80 10.51 2.42
C GLU A 22 -2.80 10.27 1.28
N PRO A 23 -2.46 11.25 0.41
CA PRO A 23 -1.48 11.05 -0.66
C PRO A 23 -0.09 10.67 -0.13
N ALA A 24 0.39 11.31 0.94
CA ALA A 24 1.69 11.00 1.53
C ALA A 24 1.74 9.59 2.15
N ALA A 25 0.66 9.15 2.80
CA ALA A 25 0.56 7.80 3.34
C ALA A 25 0.51 6.75 2.23
N LYS A 26 -0.18 7.04 1.12
CA LYS A 26 -0.24 6.14 -0.05
C LYS A 26 1.12 6.01 -0.74
N GLU A 27 1.86 7.11 -0.84
CA GLU A 27 3.23 7.12 -1.36
C GLU A 27 4.18 6.31 -0.47
N ALA A 28 4.17 6.55 0.84
CA ALA A 28 4.97 5.80 1.81
C ALA A 28 4.66 4.29 1.81
N ILE A 29 3.38 3.89 1.69
CA ILE A 29 3.01 2.48 1.55
C ILE A 29 3.54 1.91 0.23
N GLY A 30 3.48 2.68 -0.86
CA GLY A 30 4.04 2.28 -2.15
C GLY A 30 5.55 2.04 -2.08
N GLU A 31 6.29 2.98 -1.50
CA GLU A 31 7.73 2.88 -1.26
C GLU A 31 8.07 1.65 -0.42
N LEU A 32 7.40 1.47 0.72
CA LEU A 32 7.62 0.31 1.58
C LEU A 32 7.36 -1.01 0.85
N VAL A 33 6.30 -1.09 0.03
CA VAL A 33 6.05 -2.28 -0.79
C VAL A 33 7.18 -2.52 -1.79
N HIS A 34 7.68 -1.48 -2.45
CA HIS A 34 8.80 -1.60 -3.38
C HIS A 34 10.08 -2.05 -2.67
N GLU A 35 10.40 -1.45 -1.51
CA GLU A 35 11.56 -1.81 -0.70
C GLU A 35 11.48 -3.24 -0.17
N LEU A 36 10.29 -3.74 0.18
CA LEU A 36 10.11 -5.13 0.65
C LEU A 36 10.17 -6.16 -0.48
N ARG A 37 9.80 -5.79 -1.73
CA ARG A 37 9.91 -6.71 -2.87
C ARG A 37 11.36 -7.10 -3.15
N GLN A 38 12.29 -6.16 -3.05
CA GLN A 38 13.70 -6.42 -3.33
C GLN A 38 14.34 -7.54 -2.45
N PRO A 39 14.25 -7.51 -1.11
CA PRO A 39 14.76 -8.58 -0.27
C PRO A 39 13.97 -9.88 -0.44
N LEU A 40 12.64 -9.82 -0.67
CA LEU A 40 11.84 -11.02 -0.94
C LEU A 40 12.29 -11.74 -2.21
N SER A 41 12.45 -11.03 -3.33
CA SER A 41 12.96 -11.63 -4.57
C SER A 41 14.39 -12.17 -4.41
N SER A 42 15.21 -11.52 -3.57
CA SER A 42 16.55 -12.01 -3.24
C SER A 42 16.51 -13.33 -2.45
N ILE A 43 15.60 -13.44 -1.49
CA ILE A 43 15.37 -14.69 -0.72
C ILE A 43 14.87 -15.81 -1.64
N GLU A 44 13.94 -15.51 -2.55
CA GLU A 44 13.45 -16.50 -3.53
C GLU A 44 14.58 -17.01 -4.43
N ALA A 45 15.41 -16.13 -4.97
CA ALA A 45 16.55 -16.51 -5.80
C ALA A 45 17.55 -17.39 -5.04
N ILE A 46 17.83 -17.07 -3.77
CA ILE A 46 18.68 -17.91 -2.91
C ILE A 46 18.04 -19.28 -2.67
N ALA A 47 16.74 -19.33 -2.35
CA ALA A 47 16.02 -20.57 -2.10
C ALA A 47 16.01 -21.47 -3.35
N TYR A 48 15.80 -20.87 -4.52
CA TYR A 48 15.84 -21.55 -5.81
C TYR A 48 17.23 -22.10 -6.12
N PHE A 49 18.27 -21.29 -5.95
CA PHE A 49 19.65 -21.73 -6.14
C PHE A 49 20.03 -22.89 -5.22
N LEU A 50 19.65 -22.82 -3.94
CA LEU A 50 19.90 -23.90 -2.99
C LEU A 50 19.14 -25.16 -3.37
N GLU A 51 17.88 -25.07 -3.79
CA GLU A 51 17.14 -26.25 -4.27
C GLU A 51 17.81 -26.92 -5.48
N MET A 52 18.40 -26.14 -6.39
CA MET A 52 19.11 -26.67 -7.55
C MET A 52 20.44 -27.33 -7.19
N THR A 53 21.15 -26.81 -6.19
CA THR A 53 22.52 -27.24 -5.86
C THR A 53 22.61 -28.28 -4.75
N LEU A 54 21.56 -28.46 -3.95
CA LEU A 54 21.51 -29.49 -2.90
C LEU A 54 21.60 -30.90 -3.49
N PRO A 55 22.28 -31.86 -2.83
CA PRO A 55 22.24 -33.27 -3.22
C PRO A 55 20.81 -33.84 -3.20
N ALA A 56 20.55 -34.90 -3.98
CA ALA A 56 19.21 -35.48 -4.09
C ALA A 56 18.73 -36.12 -2.78
N GLU A 57 19.67 -36.58 -1.95
CA GLU A 57 19.43 -37.27 -0.68
C GLU A 57 19.01 -36.29 0.43
N GLN A 58 19.26 -34.99 0.26
CA GLN A 58 18.91 -33.95 1.24
C GLN A 58 17.45 -33.53 1.11
N LEU A 59 16.55 -34.51 1.23
CA LEU A 59 15.10 -34.33 1.05
C LEU A 59 14.53 -33.25 1.98
N GLN A 60 14.98 -33.21 3.24
CA GLN A 60 14.50 -32.24 4.22
C GLN A 60 14.92 -30.81 3.86
N ALA A 61 16.18 -30.60 3.46
CA ALA A 61 16.66 -29.28 3.05
C ALA A 61 15.91 -28.78 1.81
N ARG A 62 15.72 -29.66 0.81
CA ARG A 62 14.92 -29.35 -0.40
C ARG A 62 13.47 -29.00 -0.06
N HIS A 63 12.85 -29.72 0.90
CA HIS A 63 11.52 -29.39 1.39
C HIS A 63 11.47 -27.98 2.00
N TYR A 64 12.44 -27.60 2.82
CA TYR A 64 12.50 -26.25 3.36
C TYR A 64 12.70 -25.18 2.28
N MET A 65 13.48 -25.44 1.22
CA MET A 65 13.65 -24.49 0.11
C MET A 65 12.34 -24.25 -0.64
N ARG A 66 11.58 -25.31 -0.95
CA ARG A 66 10.23 -25.16 -1.54
C ARG A 66 9.28 -24.41 -0.62
N ARG A 67 9.34 -24.70 0.68
CA ARG A 67 8.52 -23.99 1.66
C ARG A 67 8.87 -22.51 1.71
N LEU A 68 10.15 -22.16 1.60
CA LEU A 68 10.60 -20.77 1.57
C LEU A 68 10.09 -20.06 0.31
N GLN A 69 10.20 -20.67 -0.87
CA GLN A 69 9.64 -20.14 -2.12
C GLN A 69 8.12 -19.89 -2.00
N GLN A 70 7.36 -20.83 -1.42
CA GLN A 70 5.91 -20.66 -1.18
C GLN A 70 5.60 -19.49 -0.25
N LEU A 71 6.38 -19.31 0.82
CA LEU A 71 6.20 -18.21 1.76
C LEU A 71 6.52 -16.86 1.12
N VAL A 72 7.58 -16.77 0.31
CA VAL A 72 7.92 -15.56 -0.45
C VAL A 72 6.79 -15.23 -1.43
N GLY A 73 6.34 -16.18 -2.26
CA GLY A 73 5.24 -15.94 -3.18
C GLY A 73 3.95 -15.51 -2.46
N SER A 74 3.68 -16.05 -1.26
CA SER A 74 2.55 -15.60 -0.45
C SER A 74 2.71 -14.15 0.04
N ALA A 75 3.93 -13.76 0.45
CA ALA A 75 4.23 -12.40 0.86
C ALA A 75 4.09 -11.40 -0.30
N GLU A 76 4.58 -11.75 -1.49
CA GLU A 76 4.45 -10.90 -2.68
C GLU A 76 3.00 -10.66 -3.09
N LEU A 77 2.13 -11.69 -2.98
CA LEU A 77 0.69 -11.56 -3.20
C LEU A 77 0.02 -10.62 -2.19
N ILE A 78 0.44 -10.65 -0.92
CA ILE A 78 -0.05 -9.72 0.10
C ILE A 78 0.35 -8.29 -0.27
N LEU A 79 1.61 -8.07 -0.66
CA LEU A 79 2.11 -6.76 -1.06
C LEU A 79 1.38 -6.22 -2.31
N GLU A 80 1.08 -7.07 -3.30
CA GLU A 80 0.33 -6.69 -4.50
C GLU A 80 -1.10 -6.26 -4.17
N ARG A 81 -1.77 -6.96 -3.25
CA ARG A 81 -3.12 -6.59 -2.78
C ARG A 81 -3.10 -5.24 -2.08
N THR A 82 -2.09 -4.97 -1.25
CA THR A 82 -1.93 -3.69 -0.53
C THR A 82 -1.78 -2.50 -1.49
N VAL A 83 -1.01 -2.65 -2.58
CA VAL A 83 -0.90 -1.58 -3.59
C VAL A 83 -2.21 -1.40 -4.35
N SER A 84 -2.92 -2.49 -4.64
CA SER A 84 -4.20 -2.46 -5.35
C SER A 84 -5.30 -1.77 -4.56
N THR A 85 -5.34 -1.95 -3.23
CA THR A 85 -6.30 -1.26 -2.35
C THR A 85 -5.99 0.22 -2.21
N VAL A 86 -4.71 0.58 -2.13
CA VAL A 86 -4.24 1.97 -2.07
C VAL A 86 -4.56 2.75 -3.35
N ARG A 87 -4.47 2.10 -4.52
CA ARG A 87 -4.70 2.73 -5.83
C ARG A 87 -6.16 2.89 -6.22
N LYS A 88 -7.10 2.16 -5.61
CA LYS A 88 -8.53 2.24 -5.98
C LYS A 88 -9.09 3.62 -5.58
N PRO A 89 -9.47 4.50 -6.53
CA PRO A 89 -10.13 5.75 -6.17
C PRO A 89 -11.52 5.44 -5.58
N PRO A 90 -12.03 6.28 -4.66
CA PRO A 90 -13.41 6.12 -4.19
C PRO A 90 -14.34 6.21 -5.41
N ALA A 91 -15.16 5.19 -5.60
CA ALA A 91 -16.19 5.21 -6.63
C ALA A 91 -17.04 6.47 -6.40
N SER A 92 -16.98 7.40 -7.35
CA SER A 92 -17.71 8.66 -7.29
C SER A 92 -19.17 8.39 -6.95
N ALA A 93 -19.66 9.03 -5.91
CA ALA A 93 -21.08 9.20 -5.66
C ALA A 93 -21.67 10.10 -6.76
N SER A 94 -21.76 9.59 -7.98
CA SER A 94 -22.57 10.14 -9.06
C SER A 94 -23.98 9.56 -8.91
N ASN A 95 -24.75 10.14 -7.98
CA ASN A 95 -26.21 10.12 -7.97
C ASN A 95 -26.70 10.99 -6.80
N VAL A 96 -27.19 12.20 -7.07
CA VAL A 96 -28.62 12.54 -6.99
C VAL A 96 -28.81 13.86 -7.74
N GLY A 97 -29.45 13.80 -8.91
CA GLY A 97 -29.85 14.98 -9.66
C GLY A 97 -30.59 14.54 -10.91
N SER A 98 -31.89 14.26 -10.76
CA SER A 98 -32.96 14.45 -11.75
C SER A 98 -34.26 13.83 -11.23
N ALA A 99 -35.12 14.68 -10.67
CA ALA A 99 -36.57 14.55 -10.71
C ALA A 99 -37.14 15.97 -10.84
#